data_AF-A0A2W4NXH3-F1
#
_entry.id   AF-A0A2W4NXH3-F1
#
_cell.length_a   1.000
_cell.length_b   1.000
_cell.length_c   1.000
_cell.angle_alpha   90.00
_cell.angle_beta   90.00
_cell.angle_gamma   90.00
#
_symmetry.space_group_name_H-M   'P 1'
#
loop_
_entity.id
_entity.type
_entity.pdbx_description
1 polymer ?
#
loop_
_entity_poly.entity_id
_entity_poly.type
_entity_poly.pdbx_seq_one_letter_code
_entity_poly.pdbx_strand_id
1 'polypeptide(L)'
;MRRFLTFLAPFAVAALLPLAVTAQSGQIIVTPVVVFETPAFPTPEAQQLAPTEAPALVNDALPVLISVRSDLELLATSELGAARPPGWSGSLDISDPQLGVLARLDLELLAGQLLGPDVRPAGWFGAVGGTPFTVARDIRHDLELLADALIEPGVRPPGWAGSDPLMRCSRATQSLVRWLERNGYLLQADPSSPAFCEQAEIDASRFVETTLISTPIVPTPDAVEAASAMAGVGGTVRENLRGVAVFADRNARLRLGVLPRGVPFAAVARSMAPFSNMMLVRGEGFEVFIDYTFTSVTRADFEALPDVNTTFPQITCQAAWCD
;
A
#
# COMPACT_ATOMS: atom_id res chain seq x y z
N MET A 1 31.78 -57.15 -33.28
CA MET A 1 30.61 -57.62 -34.05
C MET A 1 29.36 -57.47 -33.19
N ARG A 2 28.28 -56.98 -33.81
CA ARG A 2 26.87 -56.90 -33.37
C ARG A 2 26.43 -55.79 -32.39
N ARG A 3 25.65 -54.88 -32.99
CA ARG A 3 24.74 -53.86 -32.45
C ARG A 3 23.56 -54.48 -31.71
N PHE A 4 22.97 -53.77 -30.75
CA PHE A 4 21.51 -53.71 -30.56
C PHE A 4 21.11 -52.34 -29.97
N LEU A 5 20.34 -51.58 -30.75
CA LEU A 5 19.57 -50.41 -30.33
C LEU A 5 18.19 -50.89 -29.88
N THR A 6 17.67 -50.37 -28.78
CA THR A 6 16.28 -50.58 -28.35
C THR A 6 15.56 -49.24 -28.30
N PHE A 7 14.57 -49.08 -29.17
CA PHE A 7 13.59 -47.99 -29.18
C PHE A 7 12.50 -48.24 -28.13
N LEU A 8 12.09 -47.21 -27.39
CA LEU A 8 10.87 -47.19 -26.58
C LEU A 8 9.80 -46.40 -27.36
N ALA A 9 8.64 -47.03 -27.60
CA ALA A 9 7.43 -46.41 -28.14
C ALA A 9 6.41 -46.17 -27.00
N PRO A 10 5.55 -45.14 -27.07
CA PRO A 10 4.59 -44.83 -26.03
C PRO A 10 3.30 -45.67 -26.16
N PHE A 11 2.76 -46.08 -25.02
CA PHE A 11 1.47 -46.77 -24.88
C PHE A 11 0.30 -45.83 -25.17
N ALA A 12 -0.63 -46.26 -26.03
CA ALA A 12 -1.95 -45.68 -26.18
C ALA A 12 -2.96 -46.41 -25.29
N VAL A 13 -3.67 -45.68 -24.44
CA VAL A 13 -4.77 -46.20 -23.61
C VAL A 13 -6.09 -46.04 -24.39
N ALA A 14 -6.74 -47.14 -24.72
CA ALA A 14 -8.08 -47.16 -25.32
C ALA A 14 -9.14 -47.05 -24.21
N ALA A 15 -9.94 -45.99 -24.22
CA ALA A 15 -11.07 -45.82 -23.30
C ALA A 15 -12.33 -46.50 -23.88
N LEU A 16 -12.93 -47.40 -23.10
CA LEU A 16 -14.24 -48.01 -23.36
C LEU A 16 -15.36 -47.02 -23.06
N LEU A 17 -16.27 -46.80 -24.03
CA LEU A 17 -17.47 -45.97 -23.89
C LEU A 17 -18.59 -46.73 -23.15
N PRO A 18 -19.42 -46.07 -22.31
CA PRO A 18 -20.60 -46.69 -21.74
C PRO A 18 -21.81 -46.58 -22.69
N LEU A 19 -22.52 -47.69 -22.91
CA LEU A 19 -23.84 -47.70 -23.56
C LEU A 19 -24.92 -47.44 -22.50
N ALA A 20 -25.77 -46.44 -22.72
CA ALA A 20 -27.00 -46.25 -21.95
C ALA A 20 -28.14 -47.03 -22.63
N VAL A 21 -28.72 -47.99 -21.93
CA VAL A 21 -29.91 -48.73 -22.37
C VAL A 21 -31.08 -48.30 -21.50
N THR A 22 -32.05 -47.60 -22.09
CA THR A 22 -33.36 -47.34 -21.47
C THR A 22 -34.40 -48.25 -22.10
N ALA A 23 -35.00 -49.12 -21.30
CA ALA A 23 -36.07 -50.01 -21.73
C ALA A 23 -37.43 -49.36 -21.46
N GLN A 24 -38.16 -49.02 -22.53
CA GLN A 24 -39.58 -48.70 -22.46
C GLN A 24 -40.26 -49.30 -23.69
N SER A 25 -41.19 -50.24 -23.46
CA SER A 25 -42.13 -50.82 -24.42
C SER A 25 -41.63 -51.01 -25.87
N GLY A 26 -40.96 -52.14 -26.12
CA GLY A 26 -41.11 -52.89 -27.37
C GLY A 26 -40.52 -52.32 -28.67
N GLN A 27 -39.83 -51.18 -28.68
CA GLN A 27 -39.06 -50.73 -29.84
C GLN A 27 -37.72 -50.11 -29.41
N ILE A 28 -36.62 -50.70 -29.89
CA ILE A 28 -35.27 -50.14 -29.77
C ILE A 28 -35.14 -49.07 -30.84
N ILE A 29 -35.30 -47.80 -30.46
CA ILE A 29 -34.97 -46.66 -31.32
C ILE A 29 -33.53 -46.24 -30.97
N VAL A 30 -32.59 -46.53 -31.86
CA VAL A 30 -31.22 -46.03 -31.77
C VAL A 30 -31.21 -44.62 -32.34
N THR A 31 -31.31 -43.61 -31.49
CA THR A 31 -31.03 -42.22 -31.89
C THR A 31 -29.53 -41.96 -31.81
N PRO A 32 -28.86 -41.55 -32.91
CA PRO A 32 -27.49 -41.10 -32.81
C PRO A 32 -27.45 -39.81 -31.98
N VAL A 33 -26.76 -39.85 -30.84
CA VAL A 33 -26.39 -38.64 -30.11
C VAL A 33 -25.34 -37.93 -30.94
N VAL A 34 -25.71 -36.82 -31.58
CA VAL A 34 -24.76 -35.90 -32.20
C VAL A 34 -24.04 -35.19 -31.05
N VAL A 35 -22.85 -35.68 -30.71
CA VAL A 35 -21.92 -34.98 -29.84
C VAL A 35 -21.44 -33.76 -30.62
N PHE A 36 -21.92 -32.57 -30.26
CA PHE A 36 -21.28 -31.34 -30.70
C PHE A 36 -19.88 -31.31 -30.08
N GLU A 37 -18.87 -31.53 -30.91
CA GLU A 37 -17.47 -31.33 -30.55
C GLU A 37 -17.31 -29.84 -30.22
N THR A 38 -17.26 -29.52 -28.93
CA THR A 38 -16.94 -28.17 -28.49
C THR A 38 -15.56 -27.85 -29.05
N PRO A 39 -15.39 -26.81 -29.90
CA PRO A 39 -14.07 -26.43 -30.35
C PRO A 39 -13.22 -26.17 -29.12
N ALA A 40 -12.10 -26.89 -29.01
CA ALA A 40 -11.12 -26.69 -27.96
C ALA A 40 -10.60 -25.27 -28.10
N PHE A 41 -11.16 -24.34 -27.30
CA PHE A 41 -10.48 -23.09 -27.04
C PHE A 41 -9.12 -23.47 -26.45
N PRO A 42 -8.00 -22.95 -27.00
CA PRO A 42 -6.72 -23.17 -26.37
C PRO A 42 -6.85 -22.69 -24.93
N THR A 43 -6.72 -23.63 -23.99
CA THR A 43 -6.54 -23.27 -22.59
C THR A 43 -5.39 -22.28 -22.60
N PRO A 44 -5.56 -21.04 -22.09
CA PRO A 44 -4.44 -20.15 -21.92
C PRO A 44 -3.44 -20.96 -21.11
N GLU A 45 -2.33 -21.32 -21.75
CA GLU A 45 -1.20 -21.94 -21.08
C GLU A 45 -0.94 -21.02 -19.90
N ALA A 46 -1.16 -21.54 -18.68
CA ALA A 46 -0.95 -20.77 -17.48
C ALA A 46 0.48 -20.26 -17.63
N GLN A 47 0.63 -18.95 -17.87
CA GLN A 47 1.93 -18.34 -17.87
C GLN A 47 2.45 -18.65 -16.49
N GLN A 48 3.38 -19.60 -16.43
CA GLN A 48 4.11 -19.89 -15.23
C GLN A 48 4.84 -18.59 -14.98
N LEU A 49 4.26 -17.76 -14.12
CA LEU A 49 4.91 -16.58 -13.59
C LEU A 49 6.25 -17.12 -13.12
N ALA A 50 7.32 -16.71 -13.82
CA ALA A 50 8.66 -16.98 -13.35
C ALA A 50 8.67 -16.63 -11.87
N PRO A 51 9.29 -17.43 -10.99
CA PRO A 51 9.43 -17.04 -9.59
C PRO A 51 9.94 -15.61 -9.59
N THR A 52 9.09 -14.66 -9.17
CA THR A 52 9.53 -13.29 -9.02
C THR A 52 10.66 -13.39 -8.02
N GLU A 53 11.88 -13.14 -8.49
CA GLU A 53 13.06 -13.08 -7.65
C GLU A 53 12.68 -12.21 -6.45
N ALA A 54 12.74 -12.80 -5.26
CA ALA A 54 12.36 -12.08 -4.05
C ALA A 54 13.15 -10.77 -4.05
N PRO A 55 12.49 -9.61 -3.86
CA PRO A 55 13.18 -8.33 -3.93
C PRO A 55 14.41 -8.42 -3.02
N ALA A 56 15.58 -8.07 -3.56
CA ALA A 56 16.79 -7.97 -2.76
C ALA A 56 16.45 -7.23 -1.46
N LEU A 57 16.93 -7.74 -0.32
CA LEU A 57 16.68 -7.12 0.98
C LEU A 57 17.12 -5.66 0.90
N VAL A 58 16.15 -4.75 0.75
CA VAL A 58 16.38 -3.32 0.78
C VAL A 58 17.05 -3.02 2.14
N ASN A 59 18.12 -2.22 2.14
CA ASN A 59 19.05 -2.05 3.26
C ASN A 59 18.40 -1.86 4.65
N ASP A 60 17.17 -1.35 4.73
CA ASP A 60 16.47 -1.10 5.99
C ASP A 60 15.83 -2.35 6.62
N ALA A 61 15.54 -3.39 5.83
CA ALA A 61 14.88 -4.61 6.31
C ALA A 61 15.84 -5.57 7.01
N LEU A 62 17.07 -5.67 6.50
CA LEU A 62 18.05 -6.64 6.98
C LEU A 62 18.43 -6.46 8.46
N PRO A 63 18.69 -5.24 8.98
CA PRO A 63 18.96 -5.05 10.41
C PRO A 63 17.82 -5.55 11.30
N VAL A 64 16.57 -5.36 10.87
CA VAL A 64 15.38 -5.84 11.58
C VAL A 64 15.29 -7.36 11.52
N LEU A 65 15.56 -7.98 10.37
CA LEU A 65 15.54 -9.43 10.24
C LEU A 65 16.64 -10.11 11.06
N ILE A 66 17.83 -9.51 11.14
CA ILE A 66 18.93 -10.01 11.97
C ILE A 66 18.51 -10.03 13.45
N SER A 67 17.96 -8.92 13.95
CA SER A 67 17.50 -8.87 15.35
C SER A 67 16.36 -9.84 15.59
N VAL A 68 15.40 -9.94 14.65
CA VAL A 68 14.27 -10.88 14.73
C VAL A 68 14.77 -12.30 14.81
N ARG A 69 15.77 -12.68 14.02
CA ARG A 69 16.28 -14.05 14.05
C ARG A 69 16.99 -14.39 15.35
N SER A 70 17.82 -13.49 15.84
CA SER A 70 18.48 -13.65 17.14
C SER A 70 17.43 -13.82 18.25
N ASP A 71 16.45 -12.93 18.29
CA ASP A 71 15.42 -12.90 19.33
C ASP A 71 14.47 -14.10 19.24
N LEU A 72 14.14 -14.55 18.03
CA LEU A 72 13.34 -15.76 17.82
C LEU A 72 14.07 -17.02 18.32
N GLU A 73 15.37 -17.15 18.08
CA GLU A 73 16.18 -18.24 18.65
C GLU A 73 16.31 -18.15 20.17
N LEU A 74 16.43 -16.93 20.72
CA LEU A 74 16.46 -16.71 22.16
C LEU A 74 15.13 -17.10 22.82
N LEU A 75 13.99 -16.72 22.23
CA LEU A 75 12.67 -17.11 22.73
C LEU A 75 12.47 -18.62 22.63
N ALA A 76 12.81 -19.22 21.48
CA ALA A 76 12.73 -20.67 21.32
C ALA A 76 13.60 -21.40 22.36
N THR A 77 14.79 -20.88 22.65
CA THR A 77 15.69 -21.46 23.66
C THR A 77 15.16 -21.29 25.08
N SER A 78 14.56 -20.14 25.39
CA SER A 78 13.91 -19.89 26.68
C SER A 78 12.81 -20.91 26.95
N GLU A 79 11.94 -21.15 25.98
CA GLU A 79 10.73 -21.94 26.17
C GLU A 79 10.89 -23.44 25.88
N LEU A 80 11.78 -23.81 24.94
CA LEU A 80 11.98 -25.20 24.48
C LEU A 80 13.38 -25.75 24.79
N GLY A 81 14.29 -24.94 25.33
CA GLY A 81 15.69 -25.32 25.48
C GLY A 81 16.36 -25.58 24.12
N ALA A 82 17.02 -26.73 23.98
CA ALA A 82 17.68 -27.11 22.73
C ALA A 82 16.72 -27.67 21.66
N ALA A 83 15.46 -27.96 22.02
CA ALA A 83 14.50 -28.52 21.07
C ALA A 83 14.01 -27.44 20.10
N ARG A 84 13.65 -27.85 18.88
CA ARG A 84 13.05 -27.00 17.85
C ARG A 84 11.82 -27.66 17.22
N PRO A 85 10.80 -26.88 16.82
CA PRO A 85 9.66 -27.42 16.10
C PRO A 85 10.06 -28.15 14.81
N PRO A 86 9.30 -29.18 14.37
CA PRO A 86 9.50 -29.79 13.07
C PRO A 86 9.42 -28.77 11.94
N GLY A 87 10.39 -28.79 11.01
CA GLY A 87 10.45 -27.84 9.90
C GLY A 87 11.14 -26.51 10.21
N TRP A 88 11.70 -26.36 11.42
CA TRP A 88 12.51 -25.19 11.78
C TRP A 88 13.68 -24.99 10.83
N SER A 89 13.73 -23.83 10.18
CA SER A 89 14.80 -23.48 9.26
C SER A 89 16.09 -23.13 10.00
N GLY A 90 15.99 -22.36 11.10
CA GLY A 90 17.14 -21.87 11.85
C GLY A 90 18.14 -21.07 10.99
N SER A 91 17.68 -20.49 9.88
CA SER A 91 18.59 -19.84 8.92
C SER A 91 19.27 -18.61 9.52
N LEU A 92 20.60 -18.57 9.40
CA LEU A 92 21.46 -17.44 9.78
C LEU A 92 22.13 -16.80 8.56
N ASP A 93 21.80 -17.27 7.34
CA ASP A 93 22.39 -16.73 6.12
C ASP A 93 21.74 -15.39 5.76
N ILE A 94 22.45 -14.30 6.07
CA ILE A 94 22.00 -12.94 5.77
C ILE A 94 21.97 -12.62 4.27
N SER A 95 22.60 -13.45 3.44
CA SER A 95 22.60 -13.30 1.98
C SER A 95 21.43 -14.03 1.31
N ASP A 96 20.68 -14.84 2.07
CA ASP A 96 19.51 -15.55 1.57
C ASP A 96 18.35 -14.57 1.32
N PRO A 97 17.89 -14.37 0.07
CA PRO A 97 16.75 -13.50 -0.22
C PRO A 97 15.44 -14.01 0.41
N GLN A 98 15.38 -15.27 0.84
CA GLN A 98 14.24 -15.86 1.53
C GLN A 98 14.28 -15.70 3.05
N LEU A 99 15.30 -15.04 3.63
CA LEU A 99 15.47 -14.90 5.08
C LEU A 99 14.19 -14.43 5.80
N GLY A 100 13.48 -13.46 5.23
CA GLY A 100 12.21 -12.97 5.80
C GLY A 100 11.10 -14.01 5.83
N VAL A 101 10.98 -14.83 4.78
CA VAL A 101 9.99 -15.91 4.71
C VAL A 101 10.34 -17.03 5.68
N LEU A 102 11.62 -17.39 5.77
CA LEU A 102 12.13 -18.40 6.71
C LEU A 102 11.94 -17.94 8.17
N ALA A 103 12.19 -16.66 8.46
CA ALA A 103 11.89 -16.02 9.75
C ALA A 103 10.41 -16.10 10.11
N ARG A 104 9.52 -15.79 9.17
CA ARG A 104 8.08 -15.93 9.37
C ARG A 104 7.68 -17.38 9.63
N LEU A 105 8.19 -18.32 8.83
CA LEU A 105 7.87 -19.74 8.99
C LEU A 105 8.23 -20.23 10.39
N ASP A 106 9.45 -19.96 10.84
CA ASP A 106 9.91 -20.37 12.17
C ASP A 106 9.07 -19.72 13.28
N LEU A 107 8.72 -18.43 13.16
CA LEU A 107 7.82 -17.79 14.11
C LEU A 107 6.45 -18.47 14.19
N GLU A 108 5.85 -18.82 13.05
CA GLU A 108 4.55 -19.52 13.01
C GLU A 108 4.65 -20.94 13.57
N LEU A 109 5.76 -21.64 13.32
CA LEU A 109 6.02 -22.97 13.89
C LEU A 109 6.22 -22.91 15.40
N LEU A 110 6.93 -21.91 15.91
CA LEU A 110 7.12 -21.70 17.35
C LEU A 110 5.78 -21.41 18.04
N ALA A 111 5.00 -20.47 17.48
CA ALA A 111 3.68 -20.13 17.99
C ALA A 111 2.76 -21.36 17.97
N GLY A 112 2.77 -22.13 16.87
CA GLY A 112 2.01 -23.37 16.75
C GLY A 112 2.38 -24.42 17.80
N GLN A 113 3.68 -24.56 18.09
CA GLN A 113 4.18 -25.52 19.08
C GLN A 113 3.86 -25.12 20.52
N LEU A 114 3.90 -23.83 20.85
CA LEU A 114 3.75 -23.32 22.22
C LEU A 114 2.31 -22.97 22.59
N LEU A 115 1.53 -22.40 21.66
CA LEU A 115 0.15 -21.96 21.89
C LEU A 115 -0.89 -22.93 21.31
N GLY A 116 -0.49 -23.76 20.34
CA GLY A 116 -1.38 -24.62 19.56
C GLY A 116 -1.45 -24.17 18.08
N PRO A 117 -1.77 -25.10 17.17
CA PRO A 117 -1.61 -24.88 15.72
C PRO A 117 -2.39 -23.67 15.20
N ASP A 118 -3.60 -23.45 15.71
CA ASP A 118 -4.53 -22.42 15.25
C ASP A 118 -4.69 -21.24 16.24
N VAL A 119 -3.84 -21.17 17.27
CA VAL A 119 -3.93 -20.13 18.31
C VAL A 119 -2.88 -19.07 18.06
N ARG A 120 -3.30 -17.80 17.99
CA ARG A 120 -2.40 -16.64 17.89
C ARG A 120 -2.80 -15.55 18.89
N PRO A 121 -1.85 -14.78 19.42
CA PRO A 121 -2.14 -13.60 20.25
C PRO A 121 -3.06 -12.60 19.54
N ALA A 122 -3.82 -11.83 20.31
CA ALA A 122 -4.61 -10.74 19.76
C ALA A 122 -3.71 -9.70 19.08
N GLY A 123 -4.11 -9.23 17.90
CA GLY A 123 -3.32 -8.28 17.12
C GLY A 123 -2.29 -8.90 16.18
N TRP A 124 -2.15 -10.24 16.16
CA TRP A 124 -1.26 -10.95 15.24
C TRP A 124 -1.50 -10.55 13.78
N PHE A 125 -0.46 -10.08 13.10
CA PHE A 125 -0.54 -9.72 11.68
C PHE A 125 -0.48 -10.96 10.79
N GLY A 126 0.41 -11.89 11.09
CA GLY A 126 0.64 -13.08 10.28
C GLY A 126 1.34 -12.77 8.95
N ALA A 127 1.26 -13.72 8.02
CA ALA A 127 1.92 -13.64 6.72
C ALA A 127 1.13 -12.76 5.73
N VAL A 128 1.34 -11.44 5.81
CA VAL A 128 0.79 -10.47 4.86
C VAL A 128 1.87 -10.07 3.85
N GLY A 129 1.54 -10.10 2.56
CA GLY A 129 2.44 -9.66 1.49
C GLY A 129 2.73 -8.16 1.56
N GLY A 130 3.96 -7.76 1.28
CA GLY A 130 4.38 -6.36 1.30
C GLY A 130 5.83 -6.18 0.84
N THR A 131 6.39 -5.00 1.10
CA THR A 131 7.83 -4.76 0.88
C THR A 131 8.66 -5.59 1.88
N PRO A 132 9.95 -5.88 1.59
CA PRO A 132 10.82 -6.59 2.54
C PRO A 132 10.84 -5.95 3.94
N PHE A 133 10.81 -4.61 3.99
CA PHE A 133 10.78 -3.88 5.26
C PHE A 133 9.45 -4.07 6.00
N THR A 134 8.32 -4.05 5.28
CA THR A 134 7.00 -4.34 5.85
C THR A 134 6.97 -5.74 6.45
N VAL A 135 7.48 -6.74 5.72
CA VAL A 135 7.54 -8.13 6.21
C VAL A 135 8.39 -8.23 7.46
N ALA A 136 9.61 -7.67 7.46
CA ALA A 136 10.50 -7.72 8.62
C ALA A 136 9.88 -7.10 9.88
N ARG A 137 9.24 -5.94 9.71
CA ARG A 137 8.55 -5.21 10.77
C ARG A 137 7.33 -5.97 11.31
N ASP A 138 6.59 -6.64 10.43
CA ASP A 138 5.43 -7.44 10.83
C ASP A 138 5.85 -8.70 11.59
N ILE A 139 6.97 -9.34 11.20
CA ILE A 139 7.53 -10.47 11.96
C ILE A 139 8.03 -9.99 13.33
N ARG A 140 8.67 -8.83 13.40
CA ARG A 140 9.06 -8.22 14.68
C ARG A 140 7.84 -7.99 15.57
N HIS A 141 6.77 -7.39 15.03
CA HIS A 141 5.54 -7.16 15.79
C HIS A 141 5.00 -8.44 16.42
N ASP A 142 4.82 -9.47 15.59
CA ASP A 142 4.26 -10.74 16.02
C ASP A 142 5.19 -11.47 17.01
N LEU A 143 6.51 -11.38 16.85
CA LEU A 143 7.47 -11.93 17.81
C LEU A 143 7.36 -11.26 19.19
N GLU A 144 7.15 -9.95 19.25
CA GLU A 144 6.93 -9.23 20.51
C GLU A 144 5.61 -9.66 21.17
N LEU A 145 4.54 -9.84 20.40
CA LEU A 145 3.26 -10.37 20.91
C LEU A 145 3.39 -11.80 21.42
N LEU A 146 4.17 -12.64 20.72
CA LEU A 146 4.42 -14.01 21.16
C LEU A 146 5.19 -14.02 22.48
N ALA A 147 6.23 -13.18 22.61
CA ALA A 147 6.98 -13.04 23.86
C ALA A 147 6.08 -12.57 25.02
N ASP A 148 5.21 -11.57 24.79
CA ASP A 148 4.25 -11.09 25.79
C ASP A 148 3.26 -12.17 26.22
N ALA A 149 2.85 -13.05 25.30
CA ALA A 149 1.90 -14.13 25.56
C ALA A 149 2.52 -15.32 26.33
N LEU A 150 3.83 -15.56 26.17
CA LEU A 150 4.52 -16.71 26.76
C LEU A 150 5.17 -16.39 28.10
N ILE A 151 5.75 -15.19 28.22
CA ILE A 151 6.46 -14.75 29.42
C ILE A 151 5.52 -13.83 30.21
N GLU A 152 5.64 -12.53 29.99
CA GLU A 152 4.78 -11.50 30.55
C GLU A 152 4.87 -10.24 29.66
N PRO A 153 3.84 -9.39 29.61
CA PRO A 153 3.87 -8.15 28.86
C PRO A 153 5.08 -7.27 29.20
N GLY A 154 5.91 -6.96 28.19
CA GLY A 154 7.10 -6.11 28.32
C GLY A 154 8.33 -6.79 28.96
N VAL A 155 8.25 -8.06 29.33
CA VAL A 155 9.40 -8.83 29.85
C VAL A 155 10.04 -9.60 28.71
N ARG A 156 11.37 -9.56 28.60
CA ARG A 156 12.13 -10.21 27.52
C ARG A 156 13.26 -11.09 28.07
N PRO A 157 13.61 -12.19 27.37
CA PRO A 157 14.78 -12.98 27.73
C PRO A 157 16.07 -12.16 27.76
N PRO A 158 17.05 -12.51 28.62
CA PRO A 158 18.37 -11.88 28.60
C PRO A 158 19.01 -11.95 27.20
N GLY A 159 19.53 -10.83 26.72
CA GLY A 159 20.14 -10.74 25.39
C GLY A 159 19.17 -10.38 24.26
N TRP A 160 17.90 -10.10 24.56
CA TRP A 160 16.93 -9.59 23.59
C TRP A 160 17.43 -8.31 22.94
N ALA A 161 17.61 -8.34 21.62
CA ALA A 161 18.05 -7.18 20.85
C ALA A 161 16.92 -6.17 20.69
N GLY A 162 15.69 -6.64 20.49
CA GLY A 162 14.54 -5.79 20.23
C GLY A 162 14.67 -5.00 18.92
N SER A 163 13.89 -3.94 18.79
CA SER A 163 13.89 -3.02 17.65
C SER A 163 13.26 -1.68 18.05
N ASP A 164 13.02 -0.81 17.07
CA ASP A 164 12.20 0.40 17.23
C ASP A 164 10.88 0.05 17.99
N PRO A 165 10.62 0.68 19.15
CA PRO A 165 9.41 0.46 19.95
C PRO A 165 8.11 0.59 19.17
N LEU A 166 8.08 1.40 18.10
CA LEU A 166 6.94 1.55 17.20
C LEU A 166 6.53 0.23 16.55
N MET A 167 7.46 -0.69 16.34
CA MET A 167 7.18 -2.02 15.75
C MET A 167 6.29 -2.90 16.64
N ARG A 168 6.12 -2.57 17.93
CA ARG A 168 5.16 -3.25 18.82
C ARG A 168 3.70 -2.84 18.57
N CYS A 169 3.47 -1.74 17.85
CA CYS A 169 2.15 -1.12 17.74
C CYS A 169 1.35 -1.65 16.56
N SER A 170 0.09 -1.22 16.42
CA SER A 170 -0.73 -1.61 15.26
C SER A 170 -0.11 -1.12 13.94
N ARG A 171 -0.42 -1.80 12.82
CA ARG A 171 0.05 -1.40 11.49
C ARG A 171 -0.36 0.04 11.15
N ALA A 172 -1.55 0.45 11.58
CA ALA A 172 -2.06 1.80 11.36
C ALA A 172 -1.20 2.84 12.09
N THR A 173 -0.95 2.64 13.39
CA THR A 173 -0.11 3.51 14.23
C THR A 173 1.30 3.60 13.66
N GLN A 174 1.90 2.46 13.31
CA GLN A 174 3.24 2.42 12.70
C GLN A 174 3.33 3.22 11.40
N SER A 175 2.31 3.14 10.56
CA SER A 175 2.29 3.80 9.26
C SER A 175 2.02 5.30 9.40
N LEU A 176 1.09 5.69 10.28
CA LEU A 176 0.76 7.07 10.56
C LEU A 176 1.95 7.82 11.15
N VAL A 177 2.57 7.30 12.21
CA VAL A 177 3.73 7.92 12.86
C VAL A 177 4.87 8.12 11.87
N ARG A 178 5.24 7.07 11.11
CA ARG A 178 6.32 7.18 10.11
C ARG A 178 6.00 8.18 9.00
N TRP A 179 4.73 8.32 8.62
CA TRP A 179 4.33 9.33 7.65
C TRP A 179 4.45 10.74 8.25
N LEU A 180 4.02 10.94 9.49
CA LEU A 180 4.12 12.23 10.18
C LEU A 180 5.58 12.64 10.40
N GLU A 181 6.46 11.72 10.81
CA GLU A 181 7.88 12.00 11.05
C GLU A 181 8.60 12.51 9.80
N ARG A 182 8.27 11.94 8.63
CA ARG A 182 8.76 12.44 7.33
C ARG A 182 8.33 13.88 7.02
N ASN A 183 7.33 14.38 7.73
CA ASN A 183 6.78 15.73 7.60
C ASN A 183 7.12 16.62 8.82
N GLY A 184 8.13 16.25 9.61
CA GLY A 184 8.67 17.08 10.70
C GLY A 184 7.96 16.93 12.05
N TYR A 185 7.05 15.96 12.20
CA TYR A 185 6.57 15.55 13.51
C TYR A 185 7.65 14.76 14.26
N LEU A 186 7.67 14.87 15.58
CA LEU A 186 8.54 14.08 16.45
C LEU A 186 7.67 13.40 17.50
N LEU A 187 7.68 12.07 17.51
CA LEU A 187 6.95 11.28 18.49
C LEU A 187 7.44 11.58 19.91
N GLN A 188 6.51 11.92 20.82
CA GLN A 188 6.82 12.24 22.21
C GLN A 188 6.53 11.10 23.19
N ALA A 189 6.04 9.95 22.72
CA ALA A 189 5.74 8.80 23.56
C ALA A 189 7.02 8.20 24.18
N ASP A 190 6.94 7.77 25.45
CA ASP A 190 8.07 7.17 26.15
C ASP A 190 8.32 5.74 25.65
N PRO A 191 9.44 5.48 24.94
CA PRO A 191 9.72 4.17 24.34
C PRO A 191 9.79 3.02 25.35
N SER A 192 10.10 3.33 26.61
CA SER A 192 10.21 2.34 27.69
C SER A 192 8.87 2.00 28.34
N SER A 193 7.82 2.78 28.07
CA SER A 193 6.51 2.58 28.68
C SER A 193 5.84 1.30 28.17
N PRO A 194 5.18 0.51 29.04
CA PRO A 194 4.32 -0.59 28.60
C PRO A 194 3.09 -0.07 27.81
N ALA A 195 2.68 1.18 28.04
CA ALA A 195 1.60 1.85 27.31
C ALA A 195 2.09 2.61 26.06
N PHE A 196 3.32 2.35 25.60
CA PHE A 196 3.94 3.12 24.51
C PHE A 196 3.06 3.21 23.25
N CYS A 197 2.40 2.11 22.85
CA CYS A 197 1.59 2.12 21.63
C CYS A 197 0.32 2.96 21.74
N GLU A 198 -0.33 2.95 22.90
CA GLU A 198 -1.46 3.83 23.19
C GLU A 198 -1.00 5.29 23.23
N GLN A 199 0.12 5.57 23.90
CA GLN A 199 0.70 6.91 23.95
C GLN A 199 1.08 7.44 22.57
N ALA A 200 1.67 6.60 21.71
CA ALA A 200 2.04 6.97 20.36
C ALA A 200 0.83 7.26 19.47
N GLU A 201 -0.24 6.49 19.63
CA GLU A 201 -1.50 6.73 18.92
C GLU A 201 -2.16 8.04 19.36
N ILE A 202 -2.22 8.31 20.68
CA ILE A 202 -2.77 9.55 21.22
C ILE A 202 -1.94 10.76 20.78
N ASP A 203 -0.61 10.67 20.86
CA ASP A 203 0.29 11.77 20.48
C ASP A 203 0.18 12.10 18.99
N ALA A 204 0.25 11.08 18.12
CA ALA A 204 0.09 11.25 16.69
C ALA A 204 -1.29 11.83 16.33
N SER A 205 -2.35 11.33 16.96
CA SER A 205 -3.72 11.82 16.74
C SER A 205 -3.89 13.27 17.18
N ARG A 206 -3.38 13.62 18.37
CA ARG A 206 -3.41 15.00 18.87
C ARG A 206 -2.64 15.95 17.96
N PHE A 207 -1.48 15.54 17.44
CA PHE A 207 -0.74 16.35 16.47
C PHE A 207 -1.56 16.61 15.22
N VAL A 208 -2.17 15.57 14.64
CA VAL A 208 -3.06 15.69 13.48
C VAL A 208 -4.22 16.64 13.79
N GLU A 209 -4.89 16.45 14.92
CA GLU A 209 -6.04 17.27 15.32
C GLU A 209 -5.66 18.73 15.52
N THR A 210 -4.56 19.02 16.23
CA THR A 210 -4.19 20.41 16.58
C THR A 210 -3.50 21.16 15.45
N THR A 211 -2.64 20.47 14.70
CA THR A 211 -1.74 21.09 13.72
C THR A 211 -2.22 20.93 12.28
N LEU A 212 -2.89 19.82 11.95
CA LEU A 212 -3.37 19.58 10.59
C LEU A 212 -4.85 19.92 10.41
N ILE A 213 -5.67 19.72 11.44
CA ILE A 213 -7.13 19.90 11.35
C ILE A 213 -7.59 21.22 11.99
N SER A 214 -7.17 21.52 13.22
CA SER A 214 -7.76 22.58 14.05
C SER A 214 -7.13 23.95 13.89
N THR A 215 -6.02 24.09 13.16
CA THR A 215 -5.39 25.41 12.98
C THR A 215 -6.36 26.31 12.19
N PRO A 216 -7.03 27.28 12.84
CA PRO A 216 -7.98 28.15 12.16
C PRO A 216 -7.19 29.10 11.29
N ILE A 217 -7.67 29.30 10.08
CA ILE A 217 -6.97 30.09 9.10
C ILE A 217 -7.59 31.47 9.17
N VAL A 218 -6.83 32.42 9.68
CA VAL A 218 -7.17 33.84 9.58
C VAL A 218 -6.66 34.29 8.20
N PRO A 219 -7.52 34.60 7.24
CA PRO A 219 -7.08 35.25 6.01
C PRO A 219 -6.44 36.59 6.41
N THR A 220 -5.20 36.83 5.98
CA THR A 220 -4.59 38.14 6.09
C THR A 220 -5.34 39.10 5.15
N PRO A 221 -5.81 40.27 5.62
CA PRO A 221 -6.55 41.24 4.80
C PRO A 221 -5.86 41.55 3.45
N ASP A 222 -4.53 41.59 3.45
CA ASP A 222 -3.71 41.88 2.27
C ASP A 222 -3.88 40.87 1.12
N ALA A 223 -4.24 39.62 1.42
CA ALA A 223 -4.43 38.58 0.40
C ALA A 223 -5.74 38.77 -0.41
N VAL A 224 -6.73 39.46 0.16
CA VAL A 224 -8.03 39.71 -0.47
C VAL A 224 -7.98 40.96 -1.37
N GLU A 225 -7.22 41.98 -0.97
CA GLU A 225 -7.03 43.18 -1.78
C GLU A 225 -6.16 42.91 -3.03
N ALA A 226 -5.10 42.10 -2.92
CA ALA A 226 -4.25 41.75 -4.06
C ALA A 226 -5.00 40.99 -5.17
N ALA A 227 -5.96 40.14 -4.81
CA ALA A 227 -6.76 39.36 -5.76
C ALA A 227 -7.80 40.23 -6.51
N SER A 228 -8.21 41.37 -5.93
CA SER A 228 -9.21 42.27 -6.51
C SER A 228 -8.63 43.27 -7.53
N ALA A 229 -7.29 43.39 -7.59
CA ALA A 229 -6.58 44.24 -8.55
C ALA A 229 -6.35 43.57 -9.92
N MET A 230 -6.57 42.26 -10.03
CA MET A 230 -6.43 41.50 -11.27
C MET A 230 -7.79 41.36 -11.97
N ALA A 231 -7.83 41.55 -13.30
CA ALA A 231 -9.06 41.41 -14.07
C ALA A 231 -9.58 39.95 -14.00
N GLY A 232 -10.69 39.74 -13.28
CA GLY A 232 -11.32 38.44 -13.08
C GLY A 232 -11.96 38.32 -11.70
N VAL A 233 -12.49 37.14 -11.36
CA VAL A 233 -12.90 36.84 -9.98
C VAL A 233 -11.65 36.47 -9.20
N GLY A 234 -11.29 37.27 -8.21
CA GLY A 234 -10.18 36.99 -7.32
C GLY A 234 -10.39 35.69 -6.54
N GLY A 235 -9.35 34.88 -6.45
CA GLY A 235 -9.37 33.61 -5.76
C GLY A 235 -8.02 33.23 -5.16
N THR A 236 -8.07 32.30 -4.22
CA THR A 236 -6.92 31.65 -3.61
C THR A 236 -7.20 30.15 -3.52
N VAL A 237 -6.17 29.35 -3.38
CA VAL A 237 -6.32 27.94 -3.00
C VAL A 237 -7.06 27.89 -1.65
N ARG A 238 -7.99 26.93 -1.50
CA ARG A 238 -8.73 26.77 -0.25
C ARG A 238 -7.79 26.59 0.91
N GLU A 239 -8.23 27.16 2.01
CA GLU A 239 -7.46 27.27 3.23
C GLU A 239 -7.08 25.88 3.78
N ASN A 240 -7.93 24.88 3.62
CA ASN A 240 -7.68 23.50 4.05
C ASN A 240 -6.68 22.70 3.18
N LEU A 241 -6.10 23.31 2.13
CA LEU A 241 -5.18 22.64 1.21
C LEU A 241 -3.80 23.31 1.25
N ARG A 242 -2.71 22.52 1.23
CA ARG A 242 -1.34 23.06 1.15
C ARG A 242 -1.02 23.66 -0.23
N GLY A 243 -1.71 23.19 -1.25
CA GLY A 243 -1.61 23.65 -2.63
C GLY A 243 -2.56 22.85 -3.52
N VAL A 244 -2.70 23.28 -4.77
CA VAL A 244 -3.52 22.60 -5.78
C VAL A 244 -2.66 22.24 -6.99
N ALA A 245 -2.85 21.03 -7.53
CA ALA A 245 -2.18 20.65 -8.77
C ALA A 245 -2.63 21.58 -9.90
N VAL A 246 -1.65 22.09 -10.66
CA VAL A 246 -1.90 22.93 -11.83
C VAL A 246 -1.63 22.16 -13.10
N PHE A 247 -2.34 22.52 -14.17
CA PHE A 247 -2.26 21.81 -15.44
C PHE A 247 -2.13 22.76 -16.63
N ALA A 248 -1.50 22.26 -17.70
CA ALA A 248 -1.35 23.00 -18.95
C ALA A 248 -2.64 23.02 -19.79
N ASP A 249 -3.58 22.13 -19.50
CA ASP A 249 -4.82 22.01 -20.26
C ASP A 249 -6.03 21.67 -19.39
N ARG A 250 -7.22 22.02 -19.88
CA ARG A 250 -8.50 21.78 -19.20
C ARG A 250 -8.88 20.32 -18.96
N ASN A 251 -8.14 19.36 -19.54
CA ASN A 251 -8.35 17.93 -19.31
C ASN A 251 -7.31 17.35 -18.35
N ALA A 252 -6.49 18.19 -17.70
CA ALA A 252 -5.53 17.80 -16.69
C ALA A 252 -4.50 16.74 -17.18
N ARG A 253 -4.07 16.80 -18.45
CA ARG A 253 -3.16 15.79 -19.04
C ARG A 253 -1.70 16.06 -18.71
N LEU A 254 -1.32 17.33 -18.65
CA LEU A 254 0.04 17.75 -18.35
C LEU A 254 0.05 18.60 -17.08
N ARG A 255 0.58 18.04 -16.00
CA ARG A 255 0.79 18.75 -14.73
C ARG A 255 1.99 19.69 -14.89
N LEU A 256 1.86 20.92 -14.40
CA LEU A 256 2.90 21.97 -14.46
C LEU A 256 3.47 22.33 -13.08
N GLY A 257 2.97 21.73 -12.00
CA GLY A 257 3.42 22.01 -10.63
C GLY A 257 2.27 21.94 -9.61
N VAL A 258 2.49 22.57 -8.46
CA VAL A 258 1.49 22.73 -7.40
C VAL A 258 1.42 24.19 -6.99
N LEU A 259 0.31 24.87 -7.30
CA LEU A 259 0.06 26.24 -6.87
C LEU A 259 -0.04 26.26 -5.34
N PRO A 260 0.89 26.91 -4.64
CA PRO A 260 0.91 26.93 -3.19
C PRO A 260 -0.27 27.70 -2.62
N ARG A 261 -0.64 27.36 -1.39
CA ARG A 261 -1.61 28.13 -0.65
C ARG A 261 -1.15 29.58 -0.43
N GLY A 262 -2.11 30.50 -0.44
CA GLY A 262 -1.86 31.93 -0.18
C GLY A 262 -1.40 32.71 -1.41
N VAL A 263 -1.06 32.04 -2.51
CA VAL A 263 -0.79 32.71 -3.78
C VAL A 263 -2.13 33.18 -4.37
N PRO A 264 -2.35 34.50 -4.53
CA PRO A 264 -3.56 35.01 -5.13
C PRO A 264 -3.55 34.77 -6.64
N PHE A 265 -4.73 34.60 -7.22
CA PHE A 265 -4.93 34.54 -8.66
C PHE A 265 -6.27 35.17 -9.03
N ALA A 266 -6.41 35.53 -10.31
CA ALA A 266 -7.69 35.83 -10.93
C ALA A 266 -8.19 34.63 -11.72
N ALA A 267 -9.44 34.24 -11.51
CA ALA A 267 -10.15 33.31 -12.37
C ALA A 267 -10.57 34.03 -13.65
N VAL A 268 -10.10 33.53 -14.80
CA VAL A 268 -10.22 34.18 -16.11
C VAL A 268 -11.34 33.55 -16.95
N ALA A 269 -11.40 32.23 -16.98
CA ALA A 269 -12.35 31.47 -17.79
C ALA A 269 -12.62 30.09 -17.19
N ARG A 270 -13.68 29.42 -17.64
CA ARG A 270 -13.98 28.04 -17.25
C ARG A 270 -14.06 27.09 -18.43
N SER A 271 -13.86 25.81 -18.15
CA SER A 271 -14.24 24.73 -19.04
C SER A 271 -15.75 24.54 -19.02
N MET A 272 -16.39 24.52 -20.20
CA MET A 272 -17.82 24.19 -20.35
C MET A 272 -18.07 22.70 -20.61
N ALA A 273 -17.04 21.84 -20.52
CA ALA A 273 -17.23 20.41 -20.69
C ALA A 273 -18.09 19.86 -19.52
N PRO A 274 -19.09 18.98 -19.78
CA PRO A 274 -20.06 18.55 -18.76
C PRO A 274 -19.49 17.93 -17.49
N PHE A 275 -18.25 17.44 -17.55
CA PHE A 275 -17.55 16.73 -16.48
C PHE A 275 -16.33 17.49 -15.95
N SER A 276 -16.14 18.76 -16.33
CA SER A 276 -14.93 19.52 -16.01
C SER A 276 -15.22 20.65 -15.04
N ASN A 277 -14.58 20.61 -13.89
CA ASN A 277 -14.53 21.71 -12.92
C ASN A 277 -13.28 22.59 -13.13
N MET A 278 -12.63 22.49 -14.29
CA MET A 278 -11.40 23.20 -14.55
C MET A 278 -11.68 24.66 -14.88
N MET A 279 -10.98 25.56 -14.19
CA MET A 279 -10.90 26.97 -14.51
C MET A 279 -9.48 27.36 -14.89
N LEU A 280 -9.40 28.31 -15.81
CA LEU A 280 -8.17 29.02 -16.14
C LEU A 280 -7.96 30.12 -15.11
N VAL A 281 -6.79 30.11 -14.48
CA VAL A 281 -6.38 31.14 -13.52
C VAL A 281 -5.11 31.82 -13.97
N ARG A 282 -4.98 33.09 -13.61
CA ARG A 282 -3.81 33.92 -13.89
C ARG A 282 -3.31 34.56 -12.61
N GLY A 283 -2.00 34.51 -12.39
CA GLY A 283 -1.35 35.21 -11.28
C GLY A 283 0.05 35.67 -11.69
N GLU A 284 0.88 36.01 -10.70
CA GLU A 284 2.25 36.49 -10.95
C GLU A 284 3.14 35.37 -11.53
N GLY A 285 3.46 35.46 -12.82
CA GLY A 285 4.33 34.50 -13.50
C GLY A 285 3.65 33.19 -13.90
N PHE A 286 2.32 33.12 -13.90
CA PHE A 286 1.61 31.92 -14.34
C PHE A 286 0.22 32.20 -14.94
N GLU A 287 -0.16 31.38 -15.90
CA GLU A 287 -1.51 31.21 -16.43
C GLU A 287 -1.73 29.71 -16.67
N VAL A 288 -2.55 29.08 -15.84
CA VAL A 288 -2.67 27.61 -15.75
C VAL A 288 -4.11 27.19 -15.45
N PHE A 289 -4.40 25.90 -15.59
CA PHE A 289 -5.69 25.33 -15.20
C PHE A 289 -5.65 24.71 -13.81
N ILE A 290 -6.69 24.98 -13.01
CA ILE A 290 -6.94 24.35 -11.70
C ILE A 290 -8.42 23.99 -11.55
N ASP A 291 -8.73 23.03 -10.69
CA ASP A 291 -10.12 22.72 -10.35
C ASP A 291 -10.66 23.74 -9.32
N TYR A 292 -11.77 24.41 -9.64
CA TYR A 292 -12.32 25.49 -8.80
C TYR A 292 -12.77 25.00 -7.42
N THR A 293 -13.09 23.71 -7.28
CA THR A 293 -13.53 23.11 -6.01
C THR A 293 -12.43 23.11 -4.95
N PHE A 294 -11.17 23.28 -5.35
CA PHE A 294 -10.02 23.46 -4.45
C PHE A 294 -9.69 24.93 -4.18
N THR A 295 -10.58 25.86 -4.53
CA THR A 295 -10.35 27.30 -4.40
C THR A 295 -11.45 28.02 -3.62
N SER A 296 -11.19 29.28 -3.27
CA SER A 296 -12.17 30.19 -2.66
C SER A 296 -13.22 30.72 -3.66
N VAL A 297 -13.06 30.48 -4.97
CA VAL A 297 -14.03 30.88 -5.99
C VAL A 297 -15.34 30.12 -5.77
N THR A 298 -16.44 30.85 -5.62
CA THR A 298 -17.74 30.23 -5.39
C THR A 298 -18.24 29.54 -6.66
N ARG A 299 -19.19 28.61 -6.52
CA ARG A 299 -19.82 27.98 -7.69
C ARG A 299 -20.51 29.00 -8.60
N ALA A 300 -21.18 30.00 -8.02
CA ALA A 300 -21.85 31.05 -8.78
C ALA A 300 -20.84 31.88 -9.58
N ASP A 301 -19.71 32.23 -8.96
CA ASP A 301 -18.64 32.96 -9.63
C ASP A 301 -18.00 32.13 -10.76
N PHE A 302 -17.72 30.85 -10.49
CA PHE A 302 -17.21 29.92 -11.51
C PHE A 302 -18.18 29.80 -12.69
N GLU A 303 -19.48 29.63 -12.43
CA GLU A 303 -20.50 29.53 -13.49
C GLU A 303 -20.67 30.83 -14.29
N ALA A 304 -20.35 31.99 -13.69
CA ALA A 304 -20.36 33.29 -14.36
C ALA A 304 -19.12 33.52 -15.27
N LEU A 305 -18.07 32.70 -15.16
CA LEU A 305 -16.88 32.83 -16.00
C LEU A 305 -17.19 32.48 -17.48
N PRO A 306 -16.50 33.16 -18.44
CA PRO A 306 -16.63 32.85 -19.85
C PRO A 306 -16.07 31.46 -20.21
N ASP A 307 -16.48 30.91 -21.36
CA ASP A 307 -15.90 29.68 -21.89
C ASP A 307 -14.43 29.91 -22.29
N VAL A 308 -13.53 29.03 -21.84
CA VAL A 308 -12.11 29.08 -22.17
C VAL A 308 -11.83 29.02 -23.68
N ASN A 309 -12.73 28.46 -24.48
CA ASN A 309 -12.59 28.43 -25.94
C ASN A 309 -12.65 29.83 -26.58
N THR A 310 -13.15 30.85 -25.87
CA THR A 310 -13.25 32.23 -26.38
C THR A 310 -12.11 33.13 -25.90
N THR A 311 -11.26 32.66 -24.98
CA THR A 311 -10.29 33.48 -24.25
C THR A 311 -8.83 33.32 -24.72
N PHE A 312 -8.56 32.42 -25.68
CA PHE A 312 -7.23 32.18 -26.28
C PHE A 312 -6.06 32.23 -25.27
N PRO A 313 -6.05 31.34 -24.25
CA PRO A 313 -5.07 31.40 -23.17
C PRO A 313 -3.63 31.22 -23.65
N GLN A 314 -2.70 31.95 -23.02
CA GLN A 314 -1.26 31.77 -23.17
C GLN A 314 -0.76 31.02 -21.94
N ILE A 315 -0.94 29.70 -21.96
CA ILE A 315 -0.57 28.83 -20.85
C ILE A 315 0.93 28.96 -20.56
N THR A 316 1.25 29.41 -19.35
CA THR A 316 2.62 29.68 -18.91
C THR A 316 2.76 29.35 -17.43
N CYS A 317 3.93 28.84 -17.03
CA CYS A 317 4.27 28.61 -15.63
C CYS A 317 5.75 28.95 -15.45
N GLN A 318 6.03 30.11 -14.89
CA GLN A 318 7.39 30.63 -14.61
C GLN A 318 7.59 30.94 -13.13
N ALA A 319 6.57 30.72 -12.30
CA ALA A 319 6.67 30.87 -10.86
C ALA A 319 7.61 29.80 -10.25
N ALA A 320 8.21 30.11 -9.11
CA ALA A 320 9.20 29.24 -8.46
C ALA A 320 8.67 27.84 -8.05
N TRP A 321 7.34 27.65 -8.03
CA TRP A 321 6.68 26.39 -7.69
C TRP A 321 6.27 25.55 -8.92
N CYS A 322 6.54 26.05 -10.13
CA CYS A 322 6.35 25.31 -11.38
C CYS A 322 7.43 24.21 -11.53
N ASP A 323 7.06 23.09 -12.15
CA ASP A 323 7.95 21.94 -12.46
C ASP A 323 8.74 22.15 -13.76
#